data_AF-A0A5K1ASR9-F1
#
_entry.id   AF-A0A5K1ASR9-F1
#
_cell.length_a   1.000
_cell.length_b   1.000
_cell.length_c   1.000
_cell.angle_alpha   90.00
_cell.angle_beta   90.00
_cell.angle_gamma   90.00
#
_symmetry.space_group_name_H-M   'P 1'
#
loop_
_entity.id
_entity.type
_entity.pdbx_description
1 polymer ?
#
loop_
_entity_poly.entity_id
_entity_poly.type
_entity_poly.pdbx_seq_one_letter_code
_entity_poly.pdbx_strand_id
1 'polypeptide(L)' 'SLAKDEYESNFISAVVPADEIGVKFDDIGALEDVKKTLNELVILPMRRPELFSHGNLLR' A
#
# COMPACT_ATOMS: atom_id res chain seq x y z
N SER A 1 -20.15 4.66 -7.31
CA SER A 1 -19.21 4.31 -8.40
C SER A 1 -17.81 4.44 -7.86
N LEU A 2 -16.91 3.49 -8.12
CA LEU A 2 -15.50 3.58 -7.74
C LEU A 2 -14.75 4.64 -8.54
N ALA A 3 -15.17 4.88 -9.79
CA ALA A 3 -14.73 5.99 -10.62
C ALA A 3 -15.72 7.17 -10.55
N LYS A 4 -15.18 8.38 -10.52
CA LYS A 4 -15.93 9.64 -10.52
C LYS A 4 -16.07 10.24 -11.91
N ASP A 5 -15.23 9.83 -12.86
CA ASP A 5 -15.27 10.27 -14.26
C ASP A 5 -14.85 9.17 -15.26
N GLU A 6 -14.91 9.50 -16.55
CA GLU A 6 -14.56 8.60 -17.65
C GLU A 6 -13.07 8.21 -17.66
N TYR A 7 -12.19 9.09 -17.18
CA TYR A 7 -10.76 8.81 -17.09
C TYR A 7 -10.49 7.75 -16.02
N GLU A 8 -11.05 7.90 -14.83
CA GLU A 8 -10.94 6.93 -13.75
C GLU A 8 -11.55 5.58 -14.14
N SER A 9 -12.64 5.58 -14.92
CA SER A 9 -13.29 4.34 -15.40
C SER A 9 -12.36 3.49 -16.27
N ASN A 10 -11.48 4.11 -17.06
CA ASN A 10 -10.54 3.40 -17.92
C ASN A 10 -9.44 2.66 -17.13
N PHE A 11 -9.19 3.05 -15.88
CA PHE A 11 -8.15 2.45 -15.04
C PHE A 11 -8.68 1.40 -14.06
N ILE A 12 -10.00 1.29 -13.87
CA ILE A 12 -10.58 0.33 -12.91
C ILE A 12 -10.13 -1.10 -13.22
N SER A 13 -10.07 -1.50 -14.49
CA SER A 13 -9.67 -2.85 -14.89
C SER A 13 -8.19 -3.16 -14.62
N ALA A 14 -7.35 -2.13 -14.39
CA ALA A 14 -5.93 -2.29 -14.06
C ALA A 14 -5.68 -2.34 -12.55
N VAL A 15 -6.68 -2.03 -11.72
CA VAL A 15 -6.55 -2.10 -10.27
C VAL A 15 -6.70 -3.54 -9.81
N VAL A 16 -5.68 -4.06 -9.12
CA VAL A 16 -5.73 -5.38 -8.49
C VAL A 16 -6.10 -5.22 -7.01
N PRO A 17 -7.23 -5.79 -6.55
CA PRO A 17 -7.59 -5.80 -5.14
C PRO A 17 -6.55 -6.51 -4.27
N ALA A 18 -6.38 -6.06 -3.02
CA ALA A 18 -5.39 -6.63 -2.12
C ALA A 18 -5.66 -8.10 -1.75
N ASP A 19 -6.93 -8.53 -1.76
CA ASP A 19 -7.36 -9.91 -1.52
C ASP A 19 -7.09 -10.86 -2.70
N GLU A 20 -6.83 -10.32 -3.89
CA GLU A 20 -6.37 -11.10 -5.05
C GLU A 20 -4.85 -11.31 -5.05
N ILE A 21 -4.10 -10.63 -4.16
CA ILE A 21 -2.66 -10.84 -4.00
C ILE A 21 -2.42 -12.11 -3.17
N GLY A 22 -1.93 -13.17 -3.84
CA GLY A 22 -1.74 -14.50 -3.24
C GLY A 22 -0.45 -14.70 -2.43
N VAL A 23 0.35 -13.66 -2.18
CA VAL A 23 1.63 -13.76 -1.46
C VAL A 23 1.64 -12.78 -0.30
N LYS A 24 2.05 -13.27 0.88
CA LYS A 24 2.23 -12.50 2.11
C LYS A 24 3.71 -12.43 2.48
N PHE A 25 4.04 -11.52 3.40
CA PHE A 25 5.40 -11.38 3.91
C PHE A 25 5.91 -12.65 4.61
N ASP A 26 5.02 -13.45 5.19
CA ASP A 26 5.35 -14.73 5.82
C ASP A 26 5.71 -15.82 4.81
N ASP A 27 5.27 -15.68 3.55
CA ASP A 27 5.61 -16.59 2.45
C ASP A 27 7.01 -16.30 1.87
N ILE A 28 7.59 -15.15 2.21
CA ILE A 28 8.93 -14.74 1.79
C ILE A 28 9.92 -15.10 2.91
N GLY A 29 10.86 -16.00 2.65
CA GLY A 29 11.93 -16.31 3.61
C GLY A 29 12.94 -15.18 3.79
N ALA A 30 13.58 -15.12 4.97
CA ALA A 30 14.64 -14.17 5.32
C ALA A 30 14.24 -12.68 5.19
N LEU A 31 15.22 -11.78 5.03
CA LEU A 31 15.04 -10.34 4.82
C LEU A 31 14.37 -9.59 5.98
N GLU A 32 14.51 -10.06 7.21
CA GLU A 32 13.78 -9.50 8.36
C GLU A 32 14.00 -7.99 8.55
N ASP A 33 15.23 -7.50 8.36
CA ASP A 33 15.53 -6.06 8.45
C ASP A 33 14.84 -5.25 7.34
N VAL A 34 14.74 -5.81 6.13
CA VAL A 34 14.07 -5.18 4.99
C VAL A 34 12.55 -5.18 5.21
N LYS A 35 11.97 -6.31 5.65
CA LYS A 35 10.54 -6.41 5.98
C LYS A 35 10.16 -5.42 7.08
N LYS A 36 10.99 -5.29 8.12
CA LYS A 36 10.81 -4.29 9.18
C LYS A 36 10.83 -2.87 8.63
N THR A 37 11.80 -2.55 7.77
CA THR A 37 11.92 -1.23 7.13
C THR A 37 10.69 -0.91 6.27
N LEU A 38 10.22 -1.86 5.46
CA LEU A 38 9.00 -1.70 4.67
C LEU A 38 7.76 -1.51 5.55
N ASN A 39 7.70 -2.21 6.68
CA ASN A 39 6.60 -2.04 7.62
C ASN A 39 6.55 -0.62 8.20
N GLU A 40 7.69 -0.06 8.58
CA GLU A 40 7.78 1.28 9.18
C GLU A 40 7.59 2.41 8.16
N LEU A 41 8.13 2.26 6.95
CA LEU A 41 8.19 3.34 5.96
C LEU A 41 7.07 3.31 4.91
N VAL A 42 6.46 2.14 4.67
CA VAL A 42 5.44 1.97 3.62
C VAL A 42 4.12 1.52 4.23
N ILE A 43 4.10 0.38 4.92
CA ILE A 43 2.86 -0.26 5.38
C ILE A 43 2.19 0.58 6.48
N LEU A 44 2.94 1.02 7.48
CA LEU A 44 2.40 1.78 8.61
C LEU A 44 1.83 3.14 8.17
N PRO A 45 2.52 3.95 7.34
CA PRO A 45 1.93 5.17 6.77
C PRO A 45 0.67 4.92 5.95
N MET A 46 0.63 3.86 5.15
CA MET A 46 -0.57 3.52 4.35
C MET A 46 -1.75 3.05 5.22
N ARG A 47 -1.50 2.33 6.32
CA ARG A 47 -2.55 1.81 7.22
C ARG A 47 -3.05 2.85 8.22
N ARG A 48 -2.19 3.78 8.62
CA ARG A 48 -2.45 4.78 9.66
C ARG A 48 -2.13 6.20 9.16
N PRO A 49 -2.70 6.64 8.03
CA PRO A 49 -2.34 7.92 7.41
C PRO A 49 -2.50 9.11 8.36
N GLU A 50 -3.40 9.03 9.34
CA GLU A 50 -3.63 10.05 10.37
C GLU A 50 -2.41 10.30 11.28
N LEU A 51 -1.54 9.30 11.47
CA LEU A 51 -0.33 9.44 12.27
C LEU A 51 0.80 10.14 11.49
N PHE A 52 0.69 10.17 10.17
CA PHE A 52 1.74 10.66 9.25
C PHE A 52 1.31 11.91 8.48
N SER A 53 0.04 12.31 8.53
CA SER A 53 -0.51 13.44 7.78
C SER A 53 0.01 14.82 8.22
N HIS A 54 0.66 14.91 9.39
CA HIS A 54 1.17 16.17 9.96
C HIS A 54 2.70 16.20 10.13
N GLY A 55 3.40 15.09 9.82
CA GLY A 55 4.86 15.01 9.87
C GLY A 55 5.47 15.20 8.48
N ASN A 56 6.56 15.96 8.37
CA ASN A 56 7.33 16.20 7.14
C ASN A 56 8.02 14.93 6.55
N LEU A 57 7.46 13.74 6.70
CA LEU A 57 8.09 12.47 6.33
C LEU A 57 8.01 12.16 4.82
N LEU A 58 7.29 12.97 4.03
CA LEU A 58 7.13 12.81 2.58
C LEU A 58 7.52 14.06 1.77
N ARG A 59 8.36 14.94 2.32
CA ARG A 59 8.92 16.10 1.59
C ARG A 59 10.37 15.90 1.22
#